data_AF-A0AAX0Q0X1-F1
#
_entry.id   AF-A0AAX0Q0X1-F1
#
_cell.length_a   1.000
_cell.length_b   1.000
_cell.length_c   1.000
_cell.angle_alpha   90.00
_cell.angle_beta   90.00
_cell.angle_gamma   90.00
#
_symmetry.space_group_name_H-M   'P 1'
#
loop_
_entity.id
_entity.type
_entity.pdbx_description
1 polymer ?
#
loop_
_entity_poly.entity_id
_entity_poly.type
_entity_poly.pdbx_seq_one_letter_code
_entity_poly.pdbx_strand_id
1 'polypeptide(L)'
;MTFKDCTIESDQGLYYMDHVSLENCIVNQTPLAFEKYSNINATINSKITSIKNPISGIINAKKIETVIIDPSKVDPKATKIISIEPVDREVSVSDQNQEGE
;
A
#
# COMPACT_ATOMS: atom_id res chain seq x y z
N MET A 1 7.62 -2.15 -14.67
CA MET A 1 7.27 -3.60 -14.66
C MET A 1 5.76 -3.73 -14.51
N THR A 2 5.11 -4.68 -15.20
CA THR A 2 3.65 -4.83 -15.14
C THR A 2 3.26 -6.26 -14.81
N PHE A 3 2.40 -6.44 -13.81
CA PHE A 3 1.75 -7.70 -13.49
C PHE A 3 0.26 -7.59 -13.81
N LYS A 4 -0.31 -8.60 -14.47
CA LYS A 4 -1.72 -8.64 -14.87
C LYS A 4 -2.34 -9.93 -14.39
N ASP A 5 -3.61 -9.87 -13.98
CA ASP A 5 -4.44 -11.03 -13.64
C ASP A 5 -3.76 -11.97 -12.63
N CYS A 6 -3.14 -11.36 -11.60
CA CYS A 6 -2.22 -12.02 -10.70
C CYS A 6 -2.73 -12.08 -9.27
N THR A 7 -2.28 -13.07 -8.50
CA THR A 7 -2.42 -13.07 -7.04
C THR A 7 -1.05 -12.85 -6.43
N ILE A 8 -0.94 -11.86 -5.55
CA ILE A 8 0.26 -11.53 -4.78
C ILE A 8 -0.02 -11.90 -3.32
N GLU A 9 0.78 -12.82 -2.81
CA GLU A 9 0.79 -13.26 -1.42
C GLU A 9 2.22 -13.13 -0.89
N SER A 10 2.38 -12.44 0.24
CA SER A 10 3.68 -12.22 0.84
C SER A 10 3.54 -11.90 2.32
N ASP A 11 4.32 -12.57 3.16
CA ASP A 11 4.32 -12.33 4.60
C ASP A 11 4.98 -10.99 4.99
N GLN A 12 5.79 -10.40 4.09
CA GLN A 12 6.55 -9.18 4.35
C GLN A 12 6.31 -8.07 3.30
N GLY A 13 5.44 -8.35 2.32
CA GLY A 13 5.37 -7.56 1.10
C GLY A 13 6.60 -7.78 0.22
N LEU A 14 6.41 -7.71 -1.09
CA LEU A 14 7.51 -7.48 -2.02
C LEU A 14 8.18 -6.17 -1.59
N TYR A 15 9.44 -6.16 -1.15
CA TYR A 15 10.06 -4.96 -0.56
C TYR A 15 10.71 -4.13 -1.67
N TYR A 16 10.35 -2.85 -1.78
CA TYR A 16 10.85 -1.90 -2.78
C TYR A 16 10.55 -2.25 -4.26
N MET A 17 9.66 -1.49 -4.88
CA MET A 17 9.51 -1.48 -6.34
C MET A 17 9.39 -0.06 -6.87
N ASP A 18 9.90 0.15 -8.07
CA ASP A 18 9.76 1.40 -8.81
C ASP A 18 9.12 1.14 -10.18
N HIS A 19 8.24 2.05 -10.60
CA HIS A 19 7.49 1.97 -11.85
C HIS A 19 6.76 0.63 -12.03
N VAL A 20 5.96 0.25 -11.02
CA VAL A 20 5.17 -0.99 -11.04
C VAL A 20 3.70 -0.74 -11.36
N SER A 21 3.17 -1.49 -12.32
CA SER A 21 1.74 -1.54 -12.63
C SER A 21 1.16 -2.88 -12.20
N LEU A 22 0.07 -2.86 -11.44
CA LEU A 22 -0.71 -4.03 -11.04
C LEU A 22 -2.11 -3.89 -11.62
N GLU A 23 -2.43 -4.70 -12.63
CA GLU A 23 -3.70 -4.64 -13.34
C GLU A 23 -4.53 -5.88 -13.01
N ASN A 24 -5.73 -5.68 -12.45
CA ASN A 24 -6.63 -6.77 -12.07
C ASN A 24 -5.97 -7.82 -11.15
N CYS A 25 -5.13 -7.38 -10.19
CA CYS A 25 -4.49 -8.30 -9.27
C CYS A 25 -5.25 -8.42 -7.95
N ILE A 26 -5.01 -9.53 -7.25
CA ILE A 26 -5.42 -9.80 -5.87
C ILE A 26 -4.18 -9.63 -4.99
N VAL A 27 -4.31 -8.90 -3.88
CA VAL A 27 -3.30 -8.87 -2.83
C VAL A 27 -3.92 -9.50 -1.59
N ASN A 28 -3.37 -10.64 -1.16
CA ASN A 28 -3.89 -11.44 -0.06
C ASN A 28 -2.86 -11.51 1.07
N GLN A 29 -3.36 -11.48 2.31
CA GLN A 29 -2.58 -11.75 3.53
C GLN A 29 -1.24 -10.99 3.63
N THR A 30 -1.16 -9.82 3.00
CA THR A 30 0.07 -9.04 2.92
C THR A 30 -0.04 -7.84 3.84
N PRO A 31 0.41 -7.94 5.10
CA PRO A 31 0.49 -6.77 5.96
C PRO A 31 1.54 -5.80 5.39
N LEU A 32 1.34 -4.50 5.62
CA LEU A 32 2.28 -3.44 5.25
C LEU A 32 2.57 -3.38 3.75
N ALA A 33 1.57 -3.68 2.91
CA ALA A 33 1.70 -3.66 1.47
C ALA A 33 2.17 -2.29 0.96
N PHE A 34 2.92 -2.32 -0.14
CA PHE A 34 3.45 -1.13 -0.84
C PHE A 34 4.47 -0.30 -0.06
N GLU A 35 5.05 -0.83 1.02
CA GLU A 35 6.12 -0.15 1.75
C GLU A 35 7.31 0.16 0.84
N LYS A 36 7.58 1.46 0.69
CA LYS A 36 8.68 2.05 -0.10
C LYS A 36 8.58 1.81 -1.61
N TYR A 37 7.35 1.80 -2.15
CA TYR A 37 7.12 1.70 -3.59
C TYR A 37 6.98 3.08 -4.21
N SER A 38 7.60 3.31 -5.36
CA SER A 38 7.47 4.53 -6.15
C SER A 38 6.82 4.28 -7.50
N ASN A 39 6.12 5.30 -8.02
CA ASN A 39 5.47 5.28 -9.33
C ASN A 39 4.53 4.08 -9.51
N ILE A 40 3.73 3.80 -8.47
CA ILE A 40 2.77 2.69 -8.46
C ILE A 40 1.58 3.06 -9.33
N ASN A 41 1.09 2.11 -10.12
CA ASN A 41 -0.24 2.16 -10.71
C ASN A 41 -0.96 0.83 -10.44
N ALA A 42 -1.68 0.75 -9.33
CA ALA A 42 -2.30 -0.49 -8.87
C ALA A 42 -3.83 -0.43 -8.91
N THR A 43 -4.43 -1.50 -9.42
CA THR A 43 -5.86 -1.83 -9.29
C THR A 43 -5.98 -3.21 -8.68
N ILE A 44 -6.38 -3.25 -7.41
CA ILE A 44 -6.45 -4.45 -6.59
C ILE A 44 -7.90 -4.85 -6.35
N ASN A 45 -8.27 -6.07 -6.76
CA ASN A 45 -9.64 -6.59 -6.73
C ASN A 45 -9.97 -7.42 -5.49
N SER A 46 -9.23 -7.19 -4.41
CA SER A 46 -9.42 -7.80 -3.08
C SER A 46 -9.40 -6.75 -1.97
N LYS A 47 -9.66 -7.22 -0.74
CA LYS A 47 -9.39 -6.46 0.49
C LYS A 47 -7.90 -6.46 0.76
N ILE A 48 -7.33 -5.29 1.05
CA ILE A 48 -5.95 -5.13 1.51
C ILE A 48 -5.96 -4.94 3.03
N THR A 49 -5.17 -5.75 3.75
CA THR A 49 -5.06 -5.65 5.21
C THR A 49 -4.43 -4.32 5.63
N SER A 50 -3.25 -3.97 5.12
CA SER A 50 -2.71 -2.65 5.37
C SER A 50 -1.80 -2.15 4.26
N ILE A 51 -1.80 -0.83 4.07
CA ILE A 51 -0.84 -0.10 3.23
C ILE A 51 0.07 0.68 4.16
N LYS A 52 1.38 0.66 3.91
CA LYS A 52 2.35 1.42 4.69
C LYS A 52 3.27 2.21 3.79
N ASN A 53 3.42 3.51 4.06
CA ASN A 53 4.45 4.38 3.48
C ASN A 53 4.79 4.14 1.98
N PRO A 54 3.81 4.15 1.05
CA PRO A 54 4.11 4.23 -0.37
C PRO A 54 4.75 5.59 -0.67
N ILE A 55 5.77 5.59 -1.55
CA ILE A 55 6.53 6.79 -1.92
C ILE A 55 5.71 7.64 -2.90
N SER A 56 5.16 7.04 -3.96
CA SER A 56 4.33 7.76 -4.92
C SER A 56 3.45 6.85 -5.78
N GLY A 57 2.39 7.42 -6.35
CA GLY A 57 1.57 6.77 -7.37
C GLY A 57 0.08 6.72 -7.02
N ILE A 58 -0.61 5.71 -7.54
CA ILE A 58 -2.04 5.50 -7.38
C ILE A 58 -2.30 4.05 -6.99
N ILE A 59 -3.06 3.86 -5.92
CA ILE A 59 -3.51 2.54 -5.45
C ILE A 59 -5.04 2.56 -5.37
N ASN A 60 -5.68 1.72 -6.17
CA ASN A 60 -7.11 1.47 -6.12
C ASN A 60 -7.36 0.09 -5.52
N ALA A 61 -8.25 -0.02 -4.54
CA ALA A 61 -8.61 -1.30 -3.94
C ALA A 61 -10.11 -1.38 -3.64
N LYS A 62 -10.65 -2.60 -3.48
CA LYS A 62 -12.05 -2.77 -3.04
C LYS A 62 -12.25 -2.30 -1.61
N LYS A 63 -11.38 -2.75 -0.71
CA LYS A 63 -11.39 -2.38 0.70
C LYS A 63 -9.96 -2.29 1.21
N ILE A 64 -9.69 -1.35 2.11
CA ILE A 64 -8.44 -1.23 2.83
C ILE A 64 -8.77 -1.16 4.32
N GLU A 65 -8.20 -2.06 5.14
CA GLU A 65 -8.48 -2.03 6.58
C GLU A 65 -7.65 -0.93 7.25
N THR A 66 -6.34 -0.86 7.01
CA THR A 66 -5.49 0.17 7.63
C THR A 66 -4.56 0.86 6.64
N VAL A 67 -4.51 2.20 6.69
CA VAL A 67 -3.50 3.00 5.99
C VAL A 67 -2.56 3.62 7.01
N ILE A 68 -1.26 3.37 6.87
CA ILE A 68 -0.21 3.85 7.77
C ILE A 68 0.73 4.76 6.98
N ILE A 69 0.72 6.05 7.28
CA ILE A 69 1.58 7.04 6.63
C ILE A 69 2.41 7.76 7.70
N ASP A 70 3.72 7.74 7.51
CA ASP A 70 4.70 8.49 8.29
C ASP A 70 5.17 9.67 7.44
N PRO A 71 4.70 10.91 7.71
CA PRO A 71 5.06 12.09 6.93
C PRO A 71 6.56 12.44 7.01
N SER A 72 7.31 11.87 7.96
CA SER A 72 8.78 12.02 8.02
C SER A 72 9.51 11.12 7.02
N LYS A 73 8.83 10.10 6.48
CA LYS A 73 9.40 9.11 5.54
C LYS A 73 8.91 9.29 4.11
N VAL A 74 7.67 9.72 3.92
CA VAL A 74 7.05 9.90 2.58
C VAL A 74 6.20 11.16 2.54
N ASP A 75 6.03 11.75 1.36
CA ASP A 75 5.04 12.82 1.16
C ASP A 75 3.63 12.19 1.07
N PRO A 76 2.71 12.46 2.03
CA PRO A 76 1.37 11.91 2.00
C PRO A 76 0.57 12.28 0.75
N LYS A 77 0.93 13.37 0.06
CA LYS A 77 0.26 13.82 -1.18
C LYS A 77 0.78 13.12 -2.43
N ALA A 78 1.94 12.48 -2.35
CA ALA A 78 2.57 11.84 -3.51
C ALA A 78 1.88 10.53 -3.91
N THR A 79 1.10 9.92 -3.01
CA THR A 79 0.32 8.71 -3.29
C THR A 79 -1.17 8.97 -3.14
N LYS A 80 -1.94 8.66 -4.20
CA LYS A 80 -3.41 8.67 -4.15
C LYS A 80 -3.91 7.26 -3.82
N ILE A 81 -4.47 7.11 -2.62
CA ILE A 81 -5.10 5.85 -2.18
C ILE A 81 -6.62 5.99 -2.34
N ILE A 82 -7.22 5.07 -3.08
CA ILE A 82 -8.64 5.03 -3.38
C ILE A 82 -9.19 3.66 -2.95
N SER A 83 -10.21 3.67 -2.11
CA SER A 83 -10.93 2.47 -1.69
C SER A 83 -12.40 2.60 -2.08
N ILE A 84 -13.01 1.51 -2.56
CA ILE A 84 -14.45 1.48 -2.88
C ILE A 84 -15.26 1.53 -1.58
N GLU A 85 -14.87 0.70 -0.61
CA GLU A 85 -15.40 0.72 0.75
C GLU A 85 -14.63 1.72 1.63
N PRO A 86 -15.25 2.27 2.69
CA PRO A 86 -14.53 3.12 3.65
C PRO A 86 -13.29 2.42 4.22
N VAL A 87 -12.21 3.18 4.40
CA VAL A 87 -11.01 2.70 5.09
C VAL A 87 -11.32 2.56 6.58
N ASP A 88 -11.03 1.41 7.18
CA ASP A 88 -11.42 1.16 8.58
C ASP A 88 -10.58 2.00 9.57
N ARG A 89 -9.28 2.19 9.30
CA ARG A 89 -8.36 2.96 10.15
C ARG A 89 -7.28 3.69 9.35
N GLU A 90 -7.03 4.95 9.69
CA GLU A 90 -5.86 5.70 9.21
C GLU A 90 -4.95 6.03 10.38
N VAL A 91 -3.65 5.82 10.20
CA VAL A 91 -2.62 6.06 11.21
C VAL A 91 -1.57 6.99 10.61
N SER A 92 -1.45 8.19 11.19
CA SER A 92 -0.32 9.08 10.92
C SER A 92 0.74 8.85 11.98
N VAL A 93 1.90 8.33 11.59
CA VAL A 93 3.02 8.07 12.52
C VAL A 93 3.99 9.24 12.44
N SER A 94 3.70 10.32 13.16
CA SER A 94 4.62 11.46 13.33
C SER A 94 4.98 11.71 14.80
N ASP A 95 4.34 11.01 15.73
CA ASP A 95 4.55 11.17 17.16
C ASP A 95 5.50 10.08 17.68
N GLN A 96 6.47 10.52 18.47
CA GLN A 96 7.67 9.78 18.85
C GLN A 96 7.40 8.45 19.54
N ASN A 97 8.34 7.53 19.32
CA ASN A 97 8.54 6.21 19.93
C ASN A 97 7.79 5.04 19.27
N GLN A 98 8.50 4.35 18.38
CA GLN A 98 8.53 2.90 18.44
C GLN A 98 10.00 2.46 18.49
N GLU A 99 10.42 2.10 19.71
CA GLU A 99 11.47 1.10 19.92
C GLU A 99 11.12 -0.16 19.11
N GLY A 100 12.16 -0.80 18.60
CA GLY A 100 12.05 -1.84 17.60
C GLY A 100 11.30 -3.09 18.05
N GLU A 101 10.95 -3.86 17.03
CA GLU A 101 10.99 -5.32 17.06
C GLU A 101 11.72 -5.79 15.80
#